data_AF-A0A1I5ZYS0-F1
#
_entry.id   AF-A0A1I5ZYS0-F1
#
_cell.length_a   1.000
_cell.length_b   1.000
_cell.length_c   1.000
_cell.angle_alpha   90.00
_cell.angle_beta   90.00
_cell.angle_gamma   90.00
#
_symmetry.space_group_name_H-M   'P 1'
#
loop_
_entity.id
_entity.type
_entity.pdbx_description
1 polymer ?
#
loop_
_entity_poly.entity_id
_entity_poly.type
_entity_poly.pdbx_seq_one_letter_code
_entity_poly.pdbx_strand_id
1 'polypeptide(L)'
;MLRVFLVFCCVFPASALLAAETEMAVSEAAGTGWLSTALAYVPVGFAHILPLGLDHILFVLALFFMTPNVGPLILQITIFTLAHSVTLALGAFGIVSIPGSIVEPIIAASIVFVAAENMFARRVTGWRIGVIFLFGLLHGLGFASVLSEFGLPDGQFGAALVGFNVGVEIGQIAIIAAMFLVVWVALRVDALDYSERTGQVFYGVLALALVALSFLALEGNALAGFEVSAPLFLLPLAGLSLLCLLAATNVDKLGAYRTYVAISASAAIGLVGAYWFVERVFL
;
A
#
# COMPACT_ATOMS: atom_id res chain seq x y z
N MET A 1 17.20 19.43 -3.89
CA MET A 1 16.70 18.57 -2.79
C MET A 1 15.18 18.37 -2.81
N LEU A 2 14.41 19.17 -3.55
CA LEU A 2 12.93 19.07 -3.61
C LEU A 2 12.38 18.13 -4.70
N ARG A 3 13.22 17.61 -5.61
CA ARG A 3 12.79 16.69 -6.70
C ARG A 3 12.92 15.20 -6.37
N VAL A 4 13.48 14.85 -5.21
CA VAL A 4 13.74 13.44 -4.86
C VAL A 4 12.46 12.73 -4.37
N PHE A 5 11.46 13.45 -3.88
CA PHE A 5 10.15 12.87 -3.51
C PHE A 5 9.04 13.11 -4.55
N LEU A 6 9.28 13.98 -5.54
CA LEU A 6 8.31 14.40 -6.56
C LEU A 6 8.18 13.45 -7.77
N VAL A 7 8.63 12.20 -7.65
CA VAL A 7 8.55 11.19 -8.73
C VAL A 7 7.79 9.95 -8.27
N PHE A 8 6.69 10.15 -7.55
CA PHE A 8 5.65 9.13 -7.47
C PHE A 8 4.62 9.26 -8.61
N CYS A 9 4.68 10.34 -9.41
CA CYS A 9 3.66 10.64 -10.43
C CYS A 9 4.13 10.64 -11.90
N CYS A 10 5.42 10.39 -12.22
CA CYS A 10 5.89 10.66 -13.59
C CYS A 10 6.97 9.69 -14.11
N VAL A 11 6.75 8.39 -14.21
CA VAL A 11 7.55 7.55 -15.13
C VAL A 11 6.79 6.25 -15.47
N PHE A 12 6.17 6.18 -16.65
CA PHE A 12 5.29 5.04 -17.02
C PHE A 12 5.23 4.63 -18.52
N PRO A 13 6.34 4.55 -19.31
CA PRO A 13 6.33 3.88 -20.62
C PRO A 13 6.01 2.35 -20.62
N ALA A 14 6.49 1.56 -19.65
CA ALA A 14 6.26 0.10 -19.62
C ALA A 14 4.83 -0.26 -19.16
N SER A 15 4.25 0.55 -18.28
CA SER A 15 2.84 0.46 -17.92
C SER A 15 1.92 0.90 -19.05
N ALA A 16 2.37 1.69 -20.03
CA ALA A 16 1.55 2.01 -21.20
C ALA A 16 1.33 0.77 -22.09
N LEU A 17 2.33 -0.10 -22.21
CA LEU A 17 2.19 -1.39 -22.91
C LEU A 17 1.30 -2.35 -22.12
N LEU A 18 1.52 -2.46 -20.81
CA LEU A 18 0.71 -3.29 -19.93
C LEU A 18 -0.74 -2.78 -19.84
N ALA A 19 -0.95 -1.46 -19.82
CA ALA A 19 -2.26 -0.83 -19.86
C ALA A 19 -2.93 -1.06 -21.21
N ALA A 20 -2.21 -0.94 -22.34
CA ALA A 20 -2.74 -1.24 -23.66
C ALA A 20 -3.14 -2.73 -23.81
N GLU A 21 -2.33 -3.66 -23.28
CA GLU A 21 -2.68 -5.09 -23.23
C GLU A 21 -3.89 -5.34 -22.33
N THR A 22 -3.96 -4.66 -21.18
CA THR A 22 -5.07 -4.78 -20.24
C THR A 22 -6.36 -4.21 -20.82
N GLU A 23 -6.32 -3.06 -21.48
CA GLU A 23 -7.47 -2.46 -22.19
C GLU A 23 -7.97 -3.38 -23.31
N MET A 24 -7.06 -3.95 -24.09
CA MET A 24 -7.40 -4.89 -25.16
C MET A 24 -8.04 -6.17 -24.61
N ALA A 25 -7.48 -6.73 -23.54
CA ALA A 25 -8.02 -7.92 -22.87
C ALA A 25 -9.38 -7.66 -22.21
N VAL A 26 -9.57 -6.47 -21.60
CA VAL A 26 -10.87 -6.04 -21.03
C VAL A 26 -11.91 -5.90 -22.13
N SER A 27 -11.57 -5.29 -23.27
CA SER A 27 -12.47 -5.14 -24.41
C SER A 27 -12.85 -6.48 -25.05
N GLU A 28 -11.96 -7.48 -25.06
CA GLU A 28 -12.25 -8.81 -25.60
C GLU A 28 -13.08 -9.65 -24.62
N ALA A 29 -12.76 -9.59 -23.32
CA ALA A 29 -13.47 -10.30 -22.26
C ALA A 29 -14.92 -9.83 -22.12
N ALA A 30 -15.16 -8.53 -22.33
CA ALA A 30 -16.48 -7.91 -22.39
C ALA A 30 -17.51 -8.64 -23.25
N GLY A 31 -17.09 -9.36 -24.30
CA GLY A 31 -18.00 -10.06 -25.21
C GLY A 31 -18.30 -11.52 -24.86
N THR A 32 -17.61 -12.10 -23.86
CA THR A 32 -17.48 -13.57 -23.76
C THR A 32 -18.15 -14.19 -22.53
N GLY A 33 -18.33 -13.46 -21.42
CA GLY A 33 -19.06 -13.94 -20.25
C GLY A 33 -18.67 -13.30 -18.91
N TRP A 34 -19.43 -13.60 -17.86
CA TRP A 34 -19.22 -13.03 -16.52
C TRP A 34 -17.84 -13.36 -15.93
N LEU A 35 -17.40 -14.63 -16.04
CA LEU A 35 -16.12 -15.06 -15.47
C LEU A 35 -14.92 -14.46 -16.21
N SER A 36 -14.97 -14.38 -17.55
CA SER A 36 -13.90 -13.77 -18.33
C SER A 36 -13.77 -12.28 -18.04
N THR A 37 -14.90 -11.56 -17.93
CA THR A 37 -14.88 -10.16 -17.48
C THR A 37 -14.31 -10.02 -16.07
N ALA A 38 -14.71 -10.87 -15.12
CA ALA A 38 -14.13 -10.81 -13.77
C ALA A 38 -12.61 -11.04 -13.79
N LEU A 39 -12.12 -12.04 -14.52
CA LEU A 39 -10.68 -12.31 -14.62
C LEU A 39 -9.90 -11.19 -15.32
N ALA A 40 -10.48 -10.55 -16.34
CA ALA A 40 -9.85 -9.45 -17.06
C ALA A 40 -9.66 -8.20 -16.18
N TYR A 41 -10.51 -7.99 -15.17
CA TYR A 41 -10.42 -6.86 -14.24
C TYR A 41 -9.52 -7.13 -13.02
N VAL A 42 -9.06 -8.37 -12.78
CA VAL A 42 -8.11 -8.66 -11.69
C VAL A 42 -6.79 -7.88 -11.83
N PRO A 43 -6.12 -7.85 -13.00
CA PRO A 43 -4.92 -7.04 -13.18
C PRO A 43 -5.17 -5.54 -12.98
N VAL A 44 -6.33 -5.03 -13.38
CA VAL A 44 -6.74 -3.62 -13.18
C VAL A 44 -6.80 -3.30 -11.69
N GLY A 45 -7.45 -4.15 -10.91
CA GLY A 45 -7.54 -4.01 -9.45
C GLY A 45 -6.19 -4.15 -8.75
N PHE A 46 -5.33 -5.06 -9.23
CA PHE A 46 -3.98 -5.18 -8.70
C PHE A 46 -3.15 -3.93 -8.97
N ALA A 47 -3.16 -3.43 -10.21
CA ALA A 47 -2.43 -2.24 -10.63
C ALA A 47 -2.91 -0.98 -9.89
N HIS A 48 -4.21 -0.91 -9.59
CA HIS A 48 -4.79 0.14 -8.75
C HIS A 48 -4.12 0.23 -7.38
N ILE A 49 -3.63 -0.88 -6.82
CA ILE A 49 -2.88 -0.90 -5.55
C ILE A 49 -1.39 -0.78 -5.79
N LEU A 50 -0.82 -1.67 -6.61
CA LEU A 50 0.62 -1.74 -6.85
C LEU A 50 0.87 -1.73 -8.37
N PRO A 51 1.53 -0.68 -8.93
CA PRO A 51 2.24 0.41 -8.26
C PRO A 51 1.44 1.72 -8.05
N LEU A 52 0.20 1.83 -8.53
CA LEU A 52 -0.46 3.14 -8.69
C LEU A 52 -1.06 3.72 -7.39
N GLY A 53 -1.54 2.87 -6.47
CA GLY A 53 -2.31 3.25 -5.29
C GLY A 53 -1.46 3.59 -4.09
N LEU A 54 -0.71 4.70 -4.14
CA LEU A 54 0.15 5.11 -3.04
C LEU A 54 -0.60 5.35 -1.72
N ASP A 55 -1.82 5.88 -1.79
CA ASP A 55 -2.75 5.93 -0.65
C ASP A 55 -2.96 4.56 0.00
N HIS A 56 -3.32 3.58 -0.82
CA HIS A 56 -3.59 2.23 -0.38
C HIS A 56 -2.33 1.56 0.18
N ILE A 57 -1.17 1.76 -0.47
CA ILE A 57 0.12 1.27 0.03
C ILE A 57 0.41 1.86 1.42
N LEU A 58 0.37 3.19 1.57
CA LEU A 58 0.64 3.85 2.85
C LEU A 58 -0.35 3.43 3.93
N PHE A 59 -1.64 3.30 3.57
CA PHE A 59 -2.68 2.86 4.48
C PHE A 59 -2.46 1.41 4.96
N VAL A 60 -2.20 0.48 4.06
CA VAL A 60 -1.91 -0.93 4.39
C VAL A 60 -0.63 -1.05 5.22
N LEU A 61 0.41 -0.29 4.89
CA LEU A 61 1.63 -0.24 5.69
C LEU A 61 1.35 0.32 7.10
N ALA A 62 0.50 1.35 7.23
CA ALA A 62 0.09 1.85 8.54
C ALA A 62 -0.70 0.79 9.32
N LEU A 63 -1.60 0.03 8.68
CA LEU A 63 -2.28 -1.09 9.34
C LEU A 63 -1.28 -2.15 9.82
N PHE A 64 -0.32 -2.52 8.97
CA PHE A 64 0.73 -3.51 9.24
C PHE A 64 1.56 -3.17 10.47
N PHE A 65 2.10 -1.96 10.54
CA PHE A 65 3.03 -1.59 11.62
C PHE A 65 2.37 -1.52 13.00
N MET A 66 1.05 -1.35 13.09
CA MET A 66 0.36 -1.38 14.38
C MET A 66 0.30 -2.77 15.00
N THR A 67 0.06 -3.79 14.19
CA THR A 67 -0.10 -5.17 14.65
C THR A 67 0.29 -6.10 13.52
N PRO A 68 1.53 -6.63 13.52
CA PRO A 68 2.02 -7.55 12.51
C PRO A 68 1.47 -8.97 12.76
N ASN A 69 0.13 -9.09 12.83
CA ASN A 69 -0.58 -10.35 12.95
C ASN A 69 -1.46 -10.53 11.72
N VAL A 70 -1.26 -11.63 11.01
CA VAL A 70 -1.93 -11.92 9.73
C VAL A 70 -3.45 -11.88 9.87
N GLY A 71 -4.03 -12.53 10.90
CA GLY A 71 -5.49 -12.64 11.03
C GLY A 71 -6.19 -11.28 11.10
N PRO A 72 -5.86 -10.42 12.08
CA PRO A 72 -6.41 -9.06 12.16
C PRO A 72 -6.09 -8.20 10.94
N LEU A 73 -4.93 -8.36 10.29
CA LEU A 73 -4.60 -7.59 9.08
C LEU A 73 -5.49 -7.95 7.90
N ILE A 74 -5.67 -9.25 7.63
CA ILE A 74 -6.56 -9.72 6.56
C ILE A 74 -7.99 -9.23 6.81
N LEU A 75 -8.50 -9.32 8.05
CA LEU A 75 -9.82 -8.80 8.37
C LEU A 75 -9.94 -7.30 8.08
N GLN A 76 -8.93 -6.51 8.46
CA GLN A 76 -8.94 -5.06 8.27
C GLN A 76 -8.92 -4.67 6.79
N ILE A 77 -8.04 -5.29 5.97
CA ILE A 77 -8.00 -5.00 4.53
C ILE A 77 -9.26 -5.46 3.82
N THR A 78 -9.85 -6.61 4.19
CA THR A 78 -11.10 -7.08 3.59
C THR A 78 -12.26 -6.13 3.95
N ILE A 79 -12.37 -5.68 5.21
CA ILE A 79 -13.40 -4.70 5.60
C ILE A 79 -13.22 -3.38 4.85
N PHE A 80 -11.99 -2.92 4.68
CA PHE A 80 -11.68 -1.76 3.87
C PHE A 80 -12.15 -1.95 2.42
N THR A 81 -11.80 -3.07 1.78
CA THR A 81 -12.15 -3.35 0.38
C THR A 81 -13.65 -3.50 0.19
N LEU A 82 -14.36 -4.14 1.13
CA LEU A 82 -15.82 -4.21 1.12
C LEU A 82 -16.46 -2.82 1.19
N ALA A 83 -15.97 -1.95 2.07
CA ALA A 83 -16.47 -0.58 2.18
C ALA A 83 -16.16 0.22 0.91
N HIS A 84 -14.93 0.13 0.41
CA HIS A 84 -14.49 0.75 -0.84
C HIS A 84 -15.40 0.35 -2.02
N SER A 85 -15.72 -0.94 -2.12
CA SER A 85 -16.61 -1.50 -3.15
C SER A 85 -17.99 -0.83 -3.15
N VAL A 86 -18.55 -0.54 -1.97
CA VAL A 86 -19.85 0.12 -1.84
C VAL A 86 -19.81 1.50 -2.48
N THR A 87 -18.84 2.32 -2.12
CA THR A 87 -18.73 3.69 -2.65
C THR A 87 -18.31 3.75 -4.11
N LEU A 88 -17.48 2.81 -4.56
CA LEU A 88 -17.13 2.69 -5.96
C LEU A 88 -18.36 2.31 -6.80
N ALA A 89 -19.21 1.40 -6.32
CA ALA A 89 -20.47 1.09 -6.97
C ALA A 89 -21.43 2.28 -6.99
N LEU A 90 -21.58 2.99 -5.86
CA LEU A 90 -22.43 4.19 -5.79
C LEU A 90 -21.95 5.29 -6.76
N GLY A 91 -20.63 5.47 -6.89
CA GLY A 91 -20.08 6.44 -7.83
C GLY A 91 -20.21 6.02 -9.28
N ALA A 92 -20.01 4.74 -9.60
CA ALA A 92 -20.20 4.20 -10.94
C ALA A 92 -21.66 4.33 -11.43
N PHE A 93 -22.64 4.21 -10.54
CA PHE A 93 -24.06 4.46 -10.86
C PHE A 93 -24.44 5.95 -10.83
N GLY A 94 -23.50 6.85 -10.56
CA GLY A 94 -23.76 8.30 -10.47
C GLY A 94 -24.62 8.70 -9.28
N ILE A 95 -24.81 7.83 -8.28
CA ILE A 95 -25.62 8.10 -7.08
C ILE A 95 -24.86 9.05 -6.14
N VAL A 96 -23.53 8.87 -6.05
CA VAL A 96 -22.65 9.73 -5.25
C VAL A 96 -21.53 10.24 -6.13
N SER A 97 -21.37 11.55 -6.20
CA SER A 97 -20.26 12.19 -6.91
C SER A 97 -19.70 13.31 -6.04
N ILE A 98 -18.47 13.13 -5.56
CA ILE A 98 -17.75 14.11 -4.74
C ILE A 98 -16.44 14.43 -5.48
N PRO A 99 -16.09 15.71 -5.68
CA PRO A 99 -14.88 16.05 -6.41
C PRO A 99 -13.63 15.55 -5.70
N GLY A 100 -12.63 15.10 -6.48
CA GLY A 100 -11.33 14.62 -5.98
C GLY A 100 -10.62 15.66 -5.10
N SER A 101 -10.82 16.96 -5.35
CA SER A 101 -10.29 18.05 -4.51
C SER A 101 -10.78 18.03 -3.06
N ILE A 102 -11.88 17.32 -2.77
CA ILE A 102 -12.37 17.08 -1.40
C ILE A 102 -11.95 15.69 -0.92
N VAL A 103 -12.08 14.68 -1.78
CA VAL A 103 -11.84 13.28 -1.40
C VAL A 103 -10.36 13.02 -1.12
N GLU A 104 -9.45 13.51 -1.97
CA GLU A 104 -8.00 13.26 -1.87
C GLU A 104 -7.39 13.82 -0.57
N PRO A 105 -7.67 15.07 -0.13
CA PRO A 105 -7.26 15.53 1.20
C PRO A 105 -7.81 14.66 2.33
N ILE A 106 -9.06 14.23 2.27
CA ILE A 106 -9.66 13.42 3.33
C ILE A 106 -8.98 12.03 3.41
N ILE A 107 -8.66 11.45 2.26
CA ILE A 107 -7.84 10.23 2.15
C ILE A 107 -6.48 10.45 2.81
N ALA A 108 -5.75 11.52 2.46
CA ALA A 108 -4.46 11.82 3.06
C ALA A 108 -4.56 12.02 4.59
N ALA A 109 -5.59 12.73 5.05
CA ALA A 109 -5.88 12.92 6.48
C ALA A 109 -6.18 11.59 7.20
N SER A 110 -6.83 10.63 6.54
CA SER A 110 -7.07 9.29 7.10
C SER A 110 -5.76 8.52 7.35
N ILE A 111 -4.78 8.66 6.45
CA ILE A 111 -3.45 8.05 6.60
C ILE A 111 -2.72 8.66 7.80
N VAL A 112 -2.77 10.00 7.92
CA VAL A 112 -2.22 10.72 9.09
C VAL A 112 -2.89 10.25 10.38
N PHE A 113 -4.22 10.09 10.37
CA PHE A 113 -4.98 9.61 11.51
C PHE A 113 -4.52 8.21 11.95
N VAL A 114 -4.45 7.23 11.03
CA VAL A 114 -4.01 5.87 11.37
C VAL A 114 -2.55 5.86 11.85
N ALA A 115 -1.68 6.63 11.19
CA ALA A 115 -0.28 6.77 11.60
C ALA A 115 -0.15 7.32 13.03
N ALA A 116 -0.92 8.37 13.36
CA ALA A 116 -0.95 8.93 14.70
C ALA A 116 -1.55 7.94 15.72
N GLU A 117 -2.65 7.26 15.37
CA GLU A 117 -3.25 6.21 16.20
C GLU A 117 -2.20 5.15 16.57
N ASN A 118 -1.41 4.69 15.60
CA ASN A 118 -0.38 3.68 15.85
C ASN A 118 0.70 4.13 16.85
N MET A 119 1.07 5.41 16.81
CA MET A 119 2.09 5.96 17.70
C MET A 119 1.59 5.98 19.15
N PHE A 120 0.36 6.44 19.37
CA PHE A 120 -0.18 6.73 20.70
C PHE A 120 -1.00 5.60 21.31
N ALA A 121 -1.67 4.79 20.49
CA ALA A 121 -2.51 3.70 20.98
C ALA A 121 -1.66 2.53 21.46
N ARG A 122 -1.99 2.00 22.64
CA ARG A 122 -1.31 0.85 23.26
C ARG A 122 -1.94 -0.49 22.88
N ARG A 123 -3.18 -0.50 22.38
CA ARG A 123 -3.94 -1.70 22.02
C ARG A 123 -4.89 -1.40 20.87
N VAL A 124 -5.10 -2.37 19.99
CA VAL A 124 -6.17 -2.33 18.99
C VAL A 124 -7.51 -2.53 19.69
N THR A 125 -8.46 -1.63 19.45
CA THR A 125 -9.82 -1.72 19.97
C THR A 125 -10.80 -2.02 18.84
N GLY A 126 -12.01 -2.50 19.16
CA GLY A 126 -13.05 -2.76 18.15
C GLY A 126 -13.45 -1.52 17.35
N TRP A 127 -13.25 -0.32 17.90
CA TRP A 127 -13.43 0.96 17.23
C TRP A 127 -12.67 1.06 15.90
N ARG A 128 -11.47 0.48 15.85
CA ARG A 128 -10.60 0.53 14.67
C ARG A 128 -11.26 -0.07 13.43
N ILE A 129 -12.08 -1.10 13.59
CA ILE A 129 -12.83 -1.72 12.49
C ILE A 129 -13.83 -0.73 11.88
N GLY A 130 -14.54 0.03 12.72
CA GLY A 130 -15.46 1.09 12.26
C GLY A 130 -14.72 2.22 11.54
N VAL A 131 -13.56 2.61 12.05
CA VAL A 131 -12.69 3.62 11.40
C VAL A 131 -12.21 3.14 10.02
N ILE A 132 -11.73 1.90 9.93
CA ILE A 132 -11.24 1.33 8.66
C ILE A 132 -12.36 1.19 7.64
N PHE A 133 -13.56 0.78 8.08
CA PHE A 133 -14.75 0.78 7.24
C PHE A 133 -15.05 2.18 6.69
N LEU A 134 -15.06 3.21 7.55
CA LEU A 134 -15.27 4.59 7.12
C LEU A 134 -14.21 5.06 6.11
N PHE A 135 -12.95 4.74 6.34
CA PHE A 135 -11.87 5.10 5.42
C PHE A 135 -11.93 4.33 4.10
N GLY A 136 -12.42 3.09 4.10
CA GLY A 136 -12.71 2.35 2.87
C GLY A 136 -13.77 3.05 2.03
N LEU A 137 -14.87 3.51 2.65
CA LEU A 137 -15.89 4.31 1.96
C LEU A 137 -15.28 5.56 1.32
N LEU A 138 -14.45 6.30 2.06
CA LEU A 138 -13.83 7.52 1.55
C LEU A 138 -12.88 7.26 0.38
N HIS A 139 -12.08 6.19 0.43
CA HIS A 139 -11.19 5.82 -0.66
C HIS A 139 -11.93 5.40 -1.93
N GLY A 140 -13.04 4.68 -1.83
CA GLY A 140 -13.78 4.22 -3.02
C GLY A 140 -14.40 5.36 -3.84
N LEU A 141 -14.63 6.52 -3.22
CA LEU A 141 -15.10 7.72 -3.92
C LEU A 141 -14.04 8.34 -4.83
N GLY A 142 -12.75 8.18 -4.51
CA GLY A 142 -11.64 8.78 -5.27
C GLY A 142 -11.40 8.10 -6.61
N PHE A 143 -11.85 6.85 -6.77
CA PHE A 143 -11.59 6.02 -7.95
C PHE A 143 -12.83 5.77 -8.82
N ALA A 144 -14.03 6.14 -8.35
CA ALA A 144 -15.27 5.83 -9.05
C ALA A 144 -15.37 6.46 -10.46
N SER A 145 -14.79 7.65 -10.66
CA SER A 145 -14.72 8.30 -11.98
C SER A 145 -13.77 7.59 -12.95
N VAL A 146 -12.73 6.93 -12.45
CA VAL A 146 -11.74 6.24 -13.27
C VAL A 146 -12.28 4.91 -13.77
N LEU A 147 -13.06 4.18 -12.97
CA LEU A 147 -13.64 2.90 -13.41
C LEU A 147 -14.67 3.09 -14.54
N SER A 148 -15.37 4.23 -14.59
CA SER A 148 -16.23 4.57 -15.74
C SER A 148 -15.44 4.86 -17.03
N GLU A 149 -14.17 5.24 -16.93
CA GLU A 149 -13.30 5.52 -18.08
C GLU A 149 -12.71 4.25 -18.71
N PHE A 150 -12.52 3.19 -17.92
CA PHE A 150 -12.00 1.88 -18.39
C PHE A 150 -12.98 1.06 -19.24
N GLY A 151 -14.17 1.59 -19.56
CA GLY A 151 -15.12 0.95 -20.45
C GLY A 151 -15.77 -0.28 -19.83
N LEU A 152 -16.74 -0.05 -18.95
CA LEU A 152 -17.54 -1.14 -18.38
C LEU A 152 -18.44 -1.75 -19.47
N PRO A 153 -18.38 -3.07 -19.72
CA PRO A 153 -19.30 -3.71 -20.65
C PRO A 153 -20.74 -3.60 -20.13
N ASP A 154 -21.65 -3.19 -21.01
CA ASP A 154 -23.08 -3.10 -20.68
C ASP A 154 -23.57 -4.42 -20.06
N GLY A 155 -24.13 -4.34 -18.85
CA GLY A 155 -24.66 -5.51 -18.14
C GLY A 155 -23.63 -6.39 -17.39
N GLN A 156 -22.33 -6.05 -17.39
CA GLN A 156 -21.30 -6.84 -16.70
C GLN A 156 -20.55 -6.08 -15.59
N PHE A 157 -21.09 -4.94 -15.15
CA PHE A 157 -20.54 -4.17 -14.04
C PHE A 157 -20.24 -5.02 -12.79
N GLY A 158 -21.16 -5.92 -12.42
CA GLY A 158 -20.96 -6.79 -11.26
C GLY A 158 -19.74 -7.73 -11.40
N ALA A 159 -19.48 -8.24 -12.60
CA ALA A 159 -18.30 -9.06 -12.88
C ALA A 159 -17.01 -8.24 -12.76
N ALA A 160 -16.99 -7.08 -13.42
CA ALA A 160 -15.87 -6.15 -13.38
C ALA A 160 -15.54 -5.71 -11.95
N LEU A 161 -16.57 -5.35 -11.16
CA LEU A 161 -16.42 -4.95 -9.76
C LEU A 161 -15.84 -6.06 -8.89
N VAL A 162 -16.32 -7.30 -9.05
CA VAL A 162 -15.77 -8.45 -8.31
C VAL A 162 -14.32 -8.70 -8.69
N GLY A 163 -14.03 -8.75 -9.99
CA GLY A 163 -12.67 -8.93 -10.53
C GLY A 163 -11.70 -7.88 -10.02
N PHE A 164 -12.09 -6.61 -10.11
CA PHE A 164 -11.32 -5.48 -9.61
C PHE A 164 -11.02 -5.62 -8.12
N ASN A 165 -12.02 -5.90 -7.27
CA ASN A 165 -11.78 -6.02 -5.83
C ASN A 165 -10.94 -7.25 -5.45
N VAL A 166 -11.03 -8.36 -6.19
CA VAL A 166 -10.11 -9.49 -6.04
C VAL A 166 -8.68 -9.05 -6.34
N GLY A 167 -8.47 -8.28 -7.42
CA GLY A 167 -7.17 -7.67 -7.74
C GLY A 167 -6.65 -6.77 -6.63
N VAL A 168 -7.53 -5.93 -6.06
CA VAL A 168 -7.21 -5.05 -4.92
C VAL A 168 -6.74 -5.86 -3.72
N GLU A 169 -7.49 -6.89 -3.30
CA GLU A 169 -7.08 -7.72 -2.16
C GLU A 169 -5.75 -8.42 -2.42
N ILE A 170 -5.51 -8.94 -3.63
CA ILE A 170 -4.21 -9.55 -3.99
C ILE A 170 -3.07 -8.52 -3.87
N GLY A 171 -3.27 -7.29 -4.33
CA GLY A 171 -2.30 -6.21 -4.21
C GLY A 171 -1.98 -5.87 -2.76
N GLN A 172 -3.00 -5.74 -1.91
CA GLN A 172 -2.84 -5.46 -0.47
C GLN A 172 -2.11 -6.62 0.24
N ILE A 173 -2.47 -7.87 -0.07
CA ILE A 173 -1.81 -9.06 0.48
C ILE A 173 -0.36 -9.13 0.02
N ALA A 174 -0.05 -8.78 -1.23
CA ALA A 174 1.33 -8.76 -1.74
C ALA A 174 2.19 -7.77 -0.95
N ILE A 175 1.68 -6.58 -0.63
CA ILE A 175 2.36 -5.59 0.21
C ILE A 175 2.61 -6.15 1.61
N ILE A 176 1.60 -6.74 2.25
CA ILE A 176 1.72 -7.34 3.59
C ILE A 176 2.76 -8.47 3.58
N ALA A 177 2.72 -9.36 2.59
CA ALA A 177 3.65 -10.45 2.44
C ALA A 177 5.09 -9.95 2.28
N ALA A 178 5.31 -8.95 1.41
CA ALA A 178 6.60 -8.32 1.22
C ALA A 178 7.13 -7.69 2.52
N MET A 179 6.27 -7.02 3.29
CA MET A 179 6.67 -6.45 4.58
C MET A 179 7.02 -7.51 5.61
N PHE A 180 6.24 -8.59 5.70
CA PHE A 180 6.59 -9.71 6.56
C PHE A 180 7.96 -10.27 6.22
N LEU A 181 8.30 -10.46 4.95
CA LEU A 181 9.63 -10.94 4.55
C LEU A 181 10.76 -10.06 5.08
N VAL A 182 10.56 -8.74 5.09
CA VAL A 182 11.56 -7.78 5.59
C VAL A 182 11.66 -7.83 7.11
N VAL A 183 10.54 -7.78 7.85
CA VAL A 183 10.56 -7.63 9.31
C VAL A 183 10.54 -8.96 10.08
N TRP A 184 10.40 -10.10 9.41
CA TRP A 184 10.18 -11.41 10.04
C TRP A 184 11.21 -11.74 11.12
N VAL A 185 12.50 -11.57 10.82
CA VAL A 185 13.58 -11.87 11.75
C VAL A 185 13.48 -10.98 12.99
N ALA A 186 13.13 -9.70 12.84
CA ALA A 186 12.97 -8.78 13.96
C ALA A 186 11.81 -9.21 14.86
N LEU A 187 10.70 -9.65 14.28
CA LEU A 187 9.56 -10.19 15.03
C LEU A 187 9.94 -11.46 15.81
N ARG A 188 10.75 -12.34 15.22
CA ARG A 188 11.24 -13.57 15.88
C ARG A 188 12.26 -13.29 16.98
N VAL A 189 13.08 -12.26 16.82
CA VAL A 189 13.98 -11.79 17.88
C VAL A 189 13.18 -11.17 19.03
N ASP A 190 12.19 -10.30 18.74
CA ASP A 190 11.31 -9.68 19.77
C ASP A 190 10.47 -10.73 20.53
N ALA A 191 10.10 -11.83 19.86
CA ALA A 191 9.44 -12.98 20.46
C ALA A 191 10.38 -13.92 21.25
N LEU A 192 11.70 -13.64 21.29
CA LEU A 192 12.75 -14.47 21.88
C LEU A 192 12.93 -15.86 21.25
N ASP A 193 12.38 -16.08 20.04
CA ASP A 193 12.59 -17.31 19.28
C ASP A 193 14.01 -17.35 18.70
N TYR A 194 14.53 -16.18 18.28
CA TYR A 194 15.87 -16.02 17.67
C TYR A 194 16.78 -15.18 18.55
N SER A 195 18.10 -15.42 18.47
CA SER A 195 19.08 -14.66 19.24
C SER A 195 19.25 -13.22 18.72
N GLU A 196 19.60 -12.30 19.63
CA GLU A 196 19.99 -10.91 19.29
C GLU A 196 21.01 -10.88 18.14
N ARG A 197 22.06 -11.72 18.23
CA ARG A 197 23.14 -11.79 17.24
C ARG A 197 22.62 -12.18 15.85
N THR A 198 21.62 -13.07 15.77
CA THR A 198 20.98 -13.44 14.51
C THR A 198 20.32 -12.23 13.87
N GLY A 199 19.55 -11.46 14.65
CA GLY A 199 18.93 -10.21 14.19
C GLY A 199 19.96 -9.19 13.74
N GLN A 200 21.02 -8.98 14.54
CA GLN A 200 22.07 -8.02 14.24
C GLN A 200 22.79 -8.31 12.92
N VAL A 201 23.21 -9.56 12.73
CA VAL A 201 23.90 -9.98 11.50
C VAL A 201 22.97 -9.87 10.29
N PHE A 202 21.74 -10.40 10.41
CA PHE A 202 20.79 -10.40 9.30
C PHE A 202 20.46 -8.97 8.84
N TYR A 203 20.05 -8.10 9.76
CA TYR A 203 19.66 -6.73 9.40
C TYR A 203 20.84 -5.82 9.08
N GLY A 204 22.02 -6.05 9.67
CA GLY A 204 23.24 -5.35 9.29
C GLY A 204 23.64 -5.66 7.85
N VAL A 205 23.64 -6.94 7.47
CA VAL A 205 23.93 -7.37 6.08
C VAL A 205 22.85 -6.87 5.12
N LEU A 206 21.57 -7.03 5.47
CA LEU A 206 20.45 -6.61 4.62
C LEU A 206 20.47 -5.10 4.36
N ALA A 207 20.68 -4.27 5.39
CA ALA A 207 20.75 -2.82 5.24
C ALA A 207 21.92 -2.41 4.32
N LEU A 208 23.11 -2.99 4.53
CA LEU A 208 24.28 -2.71 3.68
C LEU A 208 24.05 -3.16 2.23
N ALA A 209 23.45 -4.34 2.02
CA ALA A 209 23.14 -4.85 0.70
C ALA A 209 22.13 -3.96 -0.04
N LEU A 210 21.07 -3.49 0.64
CA LEU A 210 20.07 -2.60 0.06
C LEU A 210 20.66 -1.23 -0.30
N VAL A 211 21.52 -0.67 0.56
CA VAL A 211 22.24 0.58 0.26
C VAL A 211 23.18 0.39 -0.92
N ALA A 212 24.01 -0.66 -0.92
CA ALA A 212 24.93 -0.94 -2.01
C ALA A 212 24.18 -1.13 -3.33
N LEU A 213 23.11 -1.93 -3.33
CA LEU A 213 22.28 -2.15 -4.50
C LEU A 213 21.63 -0.85 -4.99
N SER A 214 21.24 0.05 -4.08
CA SER A 214 20.69 1.36 -4.46
C SER A 214 21.68 2.21 -5.26
N PHE A 215 22.98 2.16 -4.93
CA PHE A 215 24.03 2.86 -5.68
C PHE A 215 24.39 2.14 -6.98
N LEU A 216 24.51 0.81 -6.95
CA LEU A 216 24.84 0.02 -8.15
C LEU A 216 23.73 0.11 -9.22
N ALA A 217 22.47 0.19 -8.79
CA ALA A 217 21.34 0.37 -9.69
C ALA A 217 21.22 1.81 -10.24
N LEU A 218 22.00 2.77 -9.74
CA LEU A 218 22.18 4.08 -10.39
C LEU A 218 23.16 3.98 -11.58
N GLU A 219 24.09 3.02 -11.53
CA GLU A 219 25.13 2.84 -12.55
C GLU A 219 24.74 1.79 -13.60
N GLY A 220 23.86 0.85 -13.26
CA GLY A 220 23.42 -0.23 -14.15
C GLY A 220 21.93 -0.14 -14.53
N ASN A 221 21.62 -0.47 -15.78
CA ASN A 221 20.27 -0.70 -16.31
C ASN A 221 19.53 -1.91 -15.66
N ALA A 222 19.98 -2.40 -14.50
CA ALA A 222 19.52 -3.64 -13.88
C ALA A 222 18.06 -3.58 -13.40
N LEU A 223 17.55 -2.38 -13.12
CA LEU A 223 16.14 -2.14 -12.81
C LEU A 223 15.43 -1.38 -13.94
N ALA A 224 15.97 -1.35 -15.16
CA ALA A 224 15.39 -0.61 -16.29
C ALA A 224 13.95 -1.04 -16.66
N GLY A 225 13.49 -2.21 -16.23
CA GLY A 225 12.09 -2.65 -16.37
C GLY A 225 11.14 -2.12 -15.29
N PHE A 226 11.67 -1.61 -14.18
CA PHE A 226 10.93 -0.88 -13.16
C PHE A 226 11.25 0.60 -13.31
N GLU A 227 10.31 1.37 -13.83
CA GLU A 227 10.46 2.81 -14.07
C GLU A 227 10.51 3.65 -12.77
N VAL A 228 10.67 3.00 -11.63
CA VAL A 228 10.92 3.61 -10.33
C VAL A 228 12.43 3.66 -10.11
N SER A 229 12.97 4.84 -9.79
CA SER A 229 14.41 4.91 -9.48
C SER A 229 14.73 4.00 -8.29
N ALA A 230 15.67 3.07 -8.49
CA ALA A 230 16.04 2.07 -7.51
C ALA A 230 16.25 2.62 -6.08
N PRO A 231 16.88 3.82 -5.89
CA PRO A 231 17.03 4.36 -4.55
C PRO A 231 15.72 4.71 -3.85
N LEU A 232 14.67 5.11 -4.58
CA LEU A 232 13.38 5.45 -3.98
C LEU A 232 12.70 4.25 -3.34
N PHE A 233 12.94 3.05 -3.86
CA PHE A 233 12.40 1.82 -3.29
C PHE A 233 13.35 1.20 -2.26
N LEU A 234 14.65 1.14 -2.57
CA LEU A 234 15.64 0.42 -1.77
C LEU A 234 16.06 1.18 -0.50
N LEU A 235 16.10 2.52 -0.52
CA LEU A 235 16.52 3.30 0.66
C LEU A 235 15.49 3.25 1.81
N PRO A 236 14.16 3.35 1.58
CA PRO A 236 13.18 3.12 2.64
C PRO A 236 13.30 1.71 3.25
N LEU A 237 13.53 0.68 2.43
CA LEU A 237 13.75 -0.69 2.92
C LEU A 237 15.06 -0.82 3.72
N ALA A 238 16.11 -0.12 3.30
CA ALA A 238 17.36 -0.05 4.07
C ALA A 238 17.12 0.64 5.41
N GLY A 239 16.40 1.77 5.42
CA GLY A 239 15.99 2.46 6.64
C GLY A 239 15.19 1.56 7.58
N LEU A 240 14.20 0.83 7.05
CA LEU A 240 13.42 -0.16 7.81
C LEU A 240 14.31 -1.28 8.37
N SER A 241 15.28 -1.75 7.60
CA SER A 241 16.26 -2.76 8.04
C SER A 241 17.15 -2.24 9.17
N LEU A 242 17.56 -0.96 9.11
CA LEU A 242 18.29 -0.31 10.21
C LEU A 242 17.43 -0.17 11.48
N LEU A 243 16.14 0.16 11.34
CA LEU A 243 15.22 0.17 12.49
C LEU A 243 15.07 -1.22 13.10
N CYS A 244 15.01 -2.27 12.28
CA CYS A 244 14.97 -3.65 12.72
C CYS A 244 16.28 -4.08 13.41
N LEU A 245 17.43 -3.64 12.91
CA LEU A 245 18.72 -3.80 13.57
C LEU A 245 18.75 -3.14 14.96
N LEU A 246 18.24 -1.91 15.06
CA LEU A 246 18.13 -1.19 16.32
C LEU A 246 17.20 -1.92 17.30
N ALA A 247 16.06 -2.43 16.82
CA ALA A 247 15.14 -3.24 17.62
C ALA A 247 15.82 -4.51 18.13
N ALA A 248 16.49 -5.27 17.26
CA ALA A 248 17.20 -6.48 17.65
C ALA A 248 18.29 -6.21 18.71
N THR A 249 19.07 -5.14 18.54
CA THR A 249 20.12 -4.73 19.48
C THR A 249 19.57 -4.26 20.84
N ASN A 250 18.27 -3.93 20.90
CA ASN A 250 17.62 -3.47 22.12
C ASN A 250 16.53 -4.45 22.57
N VAL A 251 16.62 -5.73 22.18
CA VAL A 251 15.59 -6.76 22.44
C VAL A 251 15.28 -6.95 23.93
N ASP A 252 16.25 -6.70 24.81
CA ASP A 252 16.06 -6.76 26.27
C ASP A 252 15.02 -5.74 26.79
N LYS A 253 14.70 -4.70 26.00
CA LYS A 253 13.63 -3.75 26.32
C LYS A 253 12.30 -4.31 25.87
N LEU A 254 11.33 -4.36 26.79
CA LEU A 254 9.96 -4.78 26.48
C LEU A 254 9.38 -3.98 25.31
N GLY A 255 8.99 -4.69 24.24
CA GLY A 255 8.41 -4.10 23.04
C GLY A 255 9.42 -3.32 22.19
N ALA A 256 10.64 -3.83 22.05
CA ALA A 256 11.69 -3.23 21.23
C ALA A 256 11.23 -3.05 19.77
N TYR A 257 10.61 -4.06 19.17
CA TYR A 257 10.05 -3.95 17.82
C TYR A 257 9.08 -2.78 17.69
N ARG A 258 8.12 -2.66 18.62
CA ARG A 258 7.13 -1.58 18.58
C ARG A 258 7.83 -0.21 18.69
N THR A 259 8.75 -0.08 19.64
CA THR A 259 9.40 1.19 19.97
C THR A 259 10.27 1.70 18.83
N TYR A 260 11.10 0.84 18.25
CA TYR A 260 12.09 1.25 17.25
C TYR A 260 11.55 1.15 15.83
N VAL A 261 10.77 0.12 15.49
CA VAL A 261 10.28 -0.12 14.13
C VAL A 261 8.90 0.48 13.93
N ALA A 262 7.89 -0.01 14.66
CA ALA A 262 6.49 0.33 14.37
C ALA A 262 6.18 1.81 14.52
N ILE A 263 6.63 2.45 15.60
CA ILE A 263 6.40 3.88 15.85
C ILE A 263 7.11 4.73 14.83
N SER A 264 8.39 4.45 14.54
CA SER A 264 9.19 5.20 13.58
C SER A 264 8.64 5.08 12.15
N ALA A 265 8.25 3.87 11.74
CA ALA A 265 7.62 3.64 10.44
C ALA A 265 6.26 4.34 10.34
N SER A 266 5.44 4.29 11.41
CA SER A 266 4.18 5.02 11.45
C SER A 266 4.39 6.53 11.38
N ALA A 267 5.38 7.08 12.09
CA ALA A 267 5.73 8.49 12.01
C ALA A 267 6.15 8.91 10.59
N ALA A 268 6.97 8.09 9.92
CA ALA A 268 7.35 8.35 8.53
C ALA A 268 6.14 8.34 7.59
N ILE A 269 5.24 7.35 7.72
CA ILE A 269 3.98 7.29 6.94
C ILE A 269 3.12 8.52 7.22
N GLY A 270 2.98 8.92 8.49
CA GLY A 270 2.24 10.11 8.90
C GLY A 270 2.82 11.40 8.32
N LEU A 271 4.14 11.53 8.24
CA LEU A 271 4.80 12.68 7.60
C LEU A 271 4.52 12.74 6.10
N VAL A 272 4.55 11.60 5.41
CA VAL A 272 4.19 11.52 3.98
C VAL A 272 2.71 11.88 3.79
N GLY A 273 1.81 11.31 4.60
CA GLY A 273 0.39 11.66 4.58
C GLY A 273 0.12 13.14 4.87
N ALA A 274 0.86 13.73 5.81
CA ALA A 274 0.71 15.15 6.15
C ALA A 274 1.21 16.07 5.03
N TYR A 275 2.34 15.74 4.41
CA TYR A 275 2.81 16.43 3.21
C TYR A 275 1.75 16.36 2.11
N TRP A 276 1.22 15.16 1.86
CA TRP A 276 0.24 14.95 0.80
C TRP A 276 -1.07 15.68 1.06
N PHE A 277 -1.52 15.72 2.31
CA PHE A 277 -2.65 16.54 2.72
C PHE A 277 -2.42 18.03 2.38
N VAL A 278 -1.25 18.57 2.75
CA VAL A 278 -0.92 19.97 2.48
C VAL A 278 -0.88 20.25 0.99
N GLU A 279 -0.27 19.35 0.21
CA GLU A 279 -0.21 19.46 -1.25
C GLU A 279 -1.62 19.51 -1.85
N ARG A 280 -2.52 18.59 -1.49
CA ARG A 280 -3.87 18.54 -2.06
C ARG A 280 -4.80 19.68 -1.62
N VAL A 281 -4.50 20.34 -0.51
CA VAL A 281 -5.33 21.43 0.03
C VAL A 281 -4.83 22.81 -0.42
N PHE A 282 -3.52 23.00 -0.54
CA PHE A 282 -2.92 24.34 -0.65
C PHE A 282 -2.06 24.57 -1.88
N LEU A 283 -1.61 23.53 -2.60
CA LEU A 283 -0.71 23.64 -3.75
C LEU A 283 -1.43 23.28 -5.06
#